data_AF-A0A8J4WD79-F1
#
_entry.id   AF-A0A8J4WD79-F1
#
_cell.length_a   1.000
_cell.length_b   1.000
_cell.length_c   1.000
_cell.angle_alpha   90.00
_cell.angle_beta   90.00
_cell.angle_gamma   90.00
#
_symmetry.space_group_name_H-M   'P 1'
#
loop_
_entity.id
_entity.type
_entity.pdbx_description
1 polymer ?
#
loop_
_entity_poly.entity_id
_entity_poly.type
_entity_poly.pdbx_seq_one_letter_code
_entity_poly.pdbx_strand_id
1 'polypeptide(L)'
;MFIGKMDSSVKFSNGLRMPVLGLGTWTSPPDKMKLAVGTALETGYRHIDCAFVYSNEKEIGNALEEYMKKFSLKREDIFITSKCWCTYMRPELVRKCCEQSLSDLKLSYLDLYLIHWPVPLRPGDVNFPKLADGTTFDMDKVPLLDTWEVSISD
;
A
#
# COMPACT_ATOMS: atom_id res chain seq x y z
N MET A 1 -16.28 20.64 -13.43
CA MET A 1 -16.36 21.29 -12.10
C MET A 1 -15.30 20.65 -11.24
N PHE A 2 -14.19 21.35 -10.96
CA PHE A 2 -13.19 20.85 -10.00
C PHE A 2 -13.76 21.04 -8.60
N ILE A 3 -14.03 19.95 -7.91
CA ILE A 3 -14.36 19.99 -6.49
C ILE A 3 -13.01 20.26 -5.80
N GLY A 4 -12.92 21.35 -5.03
CA GLY A 4 -11.69 21.73 -4.33
C GLY A 4 -11.15 20.61 -3.43
N LYS A 5 -9.91 20.74 -3.00
CA LYS A 5 -9.24 19.79 -2.08
C LYS A 5 -10.17 19.43 -0.91
N MET A 6 -10.39 18.13 -0.66
CA MET A 6 -10.93 17.69 0.62
C MET A 6 -9.86 17.94 1.69
N ASP A 7 -9.98 19.04 2.42
CA ASP A 7 -8.93 19.53 3.35
C ASP A 7 -9.04 18.94 4.76
N SER A 8 -9.90 17.92 4.93
CA SER A 8 -10.06 17.23 6.21
C SER A 8 -8.94 16.21 6.40
N SER A 9 -8.07 16.45 7.38
CA SER A 9 -6.97 15.56 7.76
C SER A 9 -6.91 15.36 9.27
N VAL A 10 -6.45 14.18 9.68
CA VAL A 10 -6.10 13.86 11.07
C VAL A 10 -4.58 13.92 11.25
N LYS A 11 -4.14 14.27 12.45
CA LYS A 11 -2.73 14.35 12.82
C LYS A 11 -2.32 13.05 13.52
N PHE A 12 -1.25 12.43 13.06
CA PHE A 12 -0.61 11.30 13.71
C PHE A 12 0.22 11.74 14.92
N SER A 13 0.58 10.78 15.78
CA SER A 13 1.45 11.01 16.93
C SER A 13 2.84 11.54 16.54
N ASN A 14 3.35 11.18 15.37
CA ASN A 14 4.61 11.68 14.80
C ASN A 14 4.48 13.06 14.11
N GLY A 15 3.29 13.67 14.12
CA GLY A 15 3.03 14.99 13.57
C GLY A 15 2.64 15.03 12.09
N LEU A 16 2.77 13.93 11.35
CA LEU A 16 2.30 13.83 9.96
C LEU A 16 0.76 13.94 9.89
N ARG A 17 0.25 14.31 8.72
CA ARG A 17 -1.19 14.48 8.48
C ARG A 17 -1.67 13.48 7.44
N MET A 18 -2.75 12.76 7.75
CA MET A 18 -3.40 11.83 6.83
C MET A 18 -4.79 12.36 6.47
N PRO A 19 -5.18 12.36 5.19
CA PRO A 19 -6.57 12.66 4.78
C PRO A 19 -7.55 11.70 5.48
N VAL A 20 -8.70 12.20 5.92
CA VAL A 20 -9.69 11.38 6.65
C VAL A 20 -10.42 10.36 5.78
N LEU A 21 -10.39 10.57 4.46
CA LEU A 21 -11.08 9.74 3.48
C LEU A 21 -10.09 9.28 2.42
N GLY A 22 -10.02 7.96 2.23
CA GLY A 22 -9.16 7.32 1.25
C GLY A 22 -9.93 6.35 0.37
N LEU A 23 -9.38 6.11 -0.83
CA LEU A 23 -9.86 5.07 -1.74
C LEU A 23 -9.20 3.74 -1.39
N GLY A 24 -9.99 2.75 -0.98
CA GLY A 24 -9.55 1.36 -0.88
C GLY A 24 -9.45 0.70 -2.25
N THR A 25 -8.40 -0.08 -2.48
CA THR A 25 -8.10 -0.66 -3.81
C THR A 25 -8.16 -2.19 -3.87
N TRP A 26 -8.58 -2.87 -2.79
CA TRP A 26 -8.71 -4.32 -2.81
C TRP A 26 -9.84 -4.77 -3.75
N THR A 27 -9.57 -5.80 -4.56
CA THR A 27 -10.52 -6.53 -5.43
C THR A 27 -11.03 -5.76 -6.65
N SER A 28 -10.56 -4.53 -6.87
CA SER A 28 -10.92 -3.80 -8.09
C SER A 28 -10.36 -4.52 -9.31
N PRO A 29 -11.20 -4.80 -10.33
CA PRO A 29 -10.73 -5.37 -11.59
C PRO A 29 -9.62 -4.51 -12.22
N PRO A 30 -8.57 -5.11 -12.80
CA PRO A 30 -7.44 -4.35 -13.37
C PRO A 30 -7.87 -3.29 -14.40
N ASP A 31 -8.88 -3.60 -15.21
CA ASP A 31 -9.46 -2.71 -16.23
C ASP A 31 -10.20 -1.50 -15.63
N LYS A 32 -10.70 -1.62 -14.39
CA LYS A 32 -11.42 -0.54 -13.69
C LYS A 32 -10.52 0.27 -12.76
N MET A 33 -9.36 -0.25 -12.38
CA MET A 33 -8.49 0.37 -11.39
C MET A 33 -8.06 1.78 -11.81
N LYS A 34 -7.63 1.93 -13.06
CA LYS A 34 -7.20 3.21 -13.60
C LYS A 34 -8.31 4.27 -13.53
N LEU A 35 -9.53 3.90 -13.92
CA LEU A 35 -10.68 4.80 -13.86
C LEU A 35 -11.02 5.15 -12.41
N ALA A 36 -11.02 4.18 -11.49
CA ALA A 36 -11.32 4.41 -10.09
C ALA A 36 -10.36 5.42 -9.44
N VAL A 37 -9.04 5.24 -9.64
CA VAL A 37 -8.03 6.19 -9.15
C VAL A 37 -8.21 7.57 -9.79
N GLY A 38 -8.42 7.63 -11.10
CA GLY A 38 -8.66 8.88 -11.81
C GLY A 38 -9.87 9.65 -11.28
N THR A 39 -11.01 8.97 -11.12
CA THR A 39 -12.23 9.55 -10.56
C THR A 39 -12.05 9.99 -9.11
N ALA A 40 -11.34 9.21 -8.28
CA ALA A 40 -11.05 9.62 -6.92
C ALA A 40 -10.23 10.92 -6.87
N LEU A 41 -9.16 11.02 -7.66
CA LEU A 41 -8.34 12.23 -7.73
C LEU A 41 -9.12 13.44 -8.26
N GLU A 42 -9.96 13.24 -9.29
CA GLU A 42 -10.84 14.26 -9.88
C GLU A 42 -11.87 14.79 -8.88
N THR A 43 -12.41 13.91 -8.04
CA THR A 43 -13.43 14.23 -7.03
C THR A 43 -12.84 14.78 -5.72
N GLY A 44 -11.52 14.85 -5.61
CA GLY A 44 -10.84 15.50 -4.48
C GLY A 44 -10.21 14.54 -3.46
N TYR A 45 -10.23 13.22 -3.69
CA TYR A 45 -9.51 12.28 -2.83
C TYR A 45 -8.01 12.54 -2.92
N ARG A 46 -7.36 12.44 -1.77
CA ARG A 46 -5.91 12.59 -1.63
C ARG A 46 -5.29 11.46 -0.83
N HIS A 47 -6.02 10.37 -0.56
CA HIS A 47 -5.49 9.17 0.08
C HIS A 47 -5.86 7.94 -0.74
N ILE A 48 -4.87 7.14 -1.11
CA ILE A 48 -5.04 5.84 -1.76
C ILE A 48 -4.47 4.75 -0.84
N ASP A 49 -5.31 3.77 -0.51
CA ASP A 49 -4.93 2.59 0.28
C ASP A 49 -4.61 1.42 -0.66
N CYS A 50 -3.35 0.99 -0.65
CA CYS A 50 -2.79 -0.11 -1.41
C CYS A 50 -2.34 -1.24 -0.48
N ALA A 51 -1.96 -2.38 -1.05
CA ALA A 51 -1.21 -3.42 -0.37
C ALA A 51 -0.53 -4.31 -1.40
N PHE A 52 0.66 -4.81 -1.08
CA PHE A 52 1.40 -5.77 -1.91
C PHE A 52 0.51 -6.95 -2.38
N VAL A 53 -0.25 -7.54 -1.45
CA VAL A 53 -1.06 -8.74 -1.73
C VAL A 53 -2.26 -8.49 -2.66
N TYR A 54 -2.66 -7.23 -2.86
CA TYR A 54 -3.77 -6.92 -3.77
C TYR A 54 -3.37 -7.13 -5.24
N SER A 55 -2.06 -7.23 -5.52
CA SER A 55 -1.51 -7.54 -6.85
C SER A 55 -1.99 -6.59 -7.95
N ASN A 56 -2.21 -5.31 -7.59
CA ASN A 56 -2.70 -4.27 -8.49
C ASN A 56 -1.96 -2.92 -8.33
N GLU A 57 -0.84 -2.90 -7.60
CA GLU A 57 -0.05 -1.69 -7.35
C GLU A 57 0.54 -1.12 -8.65
N LYS A 58 0.83 -1.96 -9.63
CA LYS A 58 1.34 -1.55 -10.95
C LYS A 58 0.32 -0.72 -11.73
N GLU A 59 -0.93 -1.15 -11.72
CA GLU A 59 -2.06 -0.45 -12.35
C GLU A 59 -2.32 0.88 -11.65
N ILE A 60 -2.22 0.90 -10.31
CA ILE A 60 -2.35 2.13 -9.52
C ILE A 60 -1.22 3.10 -9.83
N GLY A 61 0.04 2.63 -9.92
CA GLY A 61 1.19 3.47 -10.26
C GLY A 61 1.05 4.13 -11.64
N ASN A 62 0.60 3.37 -12.64
CA ASN A 62 0.29 3.91 -13.96
C ASN A 62 -0.83 4.98 -13.92
N ALA A 63 -1.86 4.77 -13.10
CA ALA A 63 -2.95 5.73 -12.95
C ALA A 63 -2.49 7.01 -12.23
N LEU A 64 -1.71 6.88 -11.16
CA LEU A 64 -1.15 8.01 -10.42
C LEU A 64 -0.31 8.90 -11.33
N GLU A 65 0.64 8.32 -12.08
CA GLU A 65 1.50 9.06 -13.02
C GLU A 65 0.69 9.88 -14.03
N GLU A 66 -0.37 9.30 -14.61
CA GLU A 66 -1.23 9.98 -15.58
C GLU A 66 -2.10 11.06 -14.95
N TYR A 67 -2.86 10.72 -13.91
CA TYR A 67 -3.88 11.61 -13.36
C TYR A 67 -3.30 12.70 -12.47
N MET A 68 -2.18 12.46 -11.79
CA MET A 68 -1.48 13.53 -11.09
C MET A 68 -1.00 14.60 -12.07
N LYS A 69 -0.43 14.19 -13.22
CA LYS A 69 -0.06 15.13 -14.29
C LYS A 69 -1.28 15.85 -14.85
N LYS A 70 -2.37 15.13 -15.14
CA LYS A 70 -3.62 15.70 -15.68
C LYS A 70 -4.22 16.75 -14.74
N PHE A 71 -4.17 16.53 -13.43
CA PHE A 71 -4.76 17.42 -12.43
C PHE A 71 -3.75 18.35 -11.76
N SER A 72 -2.51 18.41 -12.27
CA SER A 72 -1.42 19.23 -11.71
C SER A 72 -1.17 18.97 -10.21
N LEU A 73 -1.30 17.71 -9.79
CA LEU A 73 -1.02 17.25 -8.43
C LEU A 73 0.44 16.85 -8.31
N LYS A 74 1.05 17.18 -7.18
CA LYS A 74 2.40 16.80 -6.82
C LYS A 74 2.37 15.54 -5.95
N ARG A 75 3.54 14.90 -5.78
CA ARG A 75 3.62 13.68 -4.97
C ARG A 75 3.19 13.93 -3.53
N GLU A 76 3.58 15.07 -2.97
CA GLU A 76 3.22 15.51 -1.62
C GLU A 76 1.72 15.85 -1.45
N ASP A 77 0.95 15.96 -2.54
CA ASP A 77 -0.50 16.15 -2.45
C ASP A 77 -1.24 14.82 -2.20
N ILE A 78 -0.61 13.68 -2.46
CA ILE A 78 -1.22 12.35 -2.38
C ILE A 78 -0.63 11.58 -1.21
N PHE A 79 -1.47 11.09 -0.32
CA PHE A 79 -1.12 10.19 0.76
C PHE A 79 -1.27 8.74 0.27
N ILE A 80 -0.17 7.98 0.25
CA ILE A 80 -0.16 6.59 -0.19
C ILE A 80 0.11 5.68 1.01
N THR A 81 -0.80 4.74 1.25
CA THR A 81 -0.60 3.64 2.20
C THR A 81 -0.30 2.36 1.45
N SER A 82 0.71 1.60 1.84
CA SER A 82 0.86 0.20 1.45
C SER A 82 1.20 -0.68 2.65
N LYS A 83 1.22 -2.00 2.44
CA LYS A 83 1.26 -2.99 3.53
C LYS A 83 2.24 -4.11 3.22
N CYS A 84 3.15 -4.38 4.16
CA CYS A 84 4.04 -5.54 4.16
C CYS A 84 3.22 -6.81 4.29
N TRP A 85 3.36 -7.72 3.32
CA TRP A 85 2.61 -8.96 3.32
C TRP A 85 3.23 -10.03 4.23
N CYS A 86 2.40 -10.95 4.68
CA CYS A 86 2.71 -11.99 5.66
C CYS A 86 3.92 -12.88 5.31
N THR A 87 4.18 -13.12 4.02
CA THR A 87 5.33 -13.91 3.53
C THR A 87 6.65 -13.14 3.51
N TYR A 88 6.62 -11.86 3.87
CA TYR A 88 7.79 -10.95 3.93
C TYR A 88 8.10 -10.48 5.35
N MET A 89 7.49 -11.08 6.37
CA MET A 89 7.66 -10.64 7.77
C MET A 89 9.03 -10.95 8.38
N ARG A 90 9.88 -11.75 7.73
CA ARG A 90 11.28 -11.89 8.17
C ARG A 90 12.01 -10.56 8.03
N PRO A 91 12.82 -10.13 9.02
CA PRO A 91 13.50 -8.83 9.00
C PRO A 91 14.19 -8.47 7.68
N GLU A 92 14.91 -9.43 7.09
CA GLU A 92 15.65 -9.27 5.84
C GLU A 92 14.77 -9.14 4.59
N LEU A 93 13.46 -9.45 4.68
CA LEU A 93 12.52 -9.41 3.56
C LEU A 93 11.60 -8.17 3.60
N VAL A 94 11.45 -7.51 4.74
CA VAL A 94 10.55 -6.37 4.91
C VAL A 94 10.87 -5.26 3.90
N ARG A 95 12.15 -4.86 3.81
CA ARG A 95 12.61 -3.83 2.87
C ARG A 95 12.33 -4.22 1.42
N LYS A 96 12.59 -5.48 1.05
CA LYS A 96 12.33 -6.00 -0.30
C LYS A 96 10.85 -5.89 -0.69
N CYS A 97 9.93 -6.14 0.25
CA CYS A 97 8.50 -5.96 0.02
C CYS A 97 8.15 -4.50 -0.24
N CYS A 98 8.68 -3.59 0.57
CA CYS A 98 8.46 -2.15 0.42
C CYS A 98 9.01 -1.61 -0.91
N GLU A 99 10.23 -2.00 -1.28
CA GLU A 99 10.87 -1.61 -2.55
C GLU A 99 10.10 -2.12 -3.77
N GLN A 100 9.52 -3.31 -3.70
CA GLN A 100 8.64 -3.81 -4.76
C GLN A 100 7.38 -2.95 -4.89
N SER A 101 6.71 -2.63 -3.77
CA SER A 101 5.55 -1.73 -3.78
C SER A 101 5.91 -0.34 -4.32
N LEU A 102 7.05 0.23 -3.93
CA LEU A 102 7.53 1.52 -4.47
C LEU A 102 7.76 1.44 -5.98
N SER A 103 8.41 0.38 -6.46
CA SER A 103 8.65 0.15 -7.88
C SER A 103 7.34 0.04 -8.67
N ASP A 104 6.39 -0.79 -8.21
CA ASP A 104 5.11 -1.00 -8.90
C ASP A 104 4.25 0.26 -8.89
N LEU A 105 4.21 0.99 -7.77
CA LEU A 105 3.54 2.28 -7.67
C LEU A 105 4.26 3.40 -8.42
N LYS A 106 5.50 3.20 -8.86
CA LYS A 106 6.40 4.20 -9.45
C LYS A 106 6.66 5.40 -8.53
N LEU A 107 6.90 5.14 -7.25
CA LEU A 107 7.09 6.15 -6.21
C LEU A 107 8.48 6.05 -5.57
N SER A 108 8.95 7.15 -5.01
CA SER A 108 10.18 7.19 -4.21
C SER A 108 9.95 6.98 -2.71
N TYR A 109 8.72 7.17 -2.22
CA TYR A 109 8.33 6.94 -0.83
C TYR A 109 6.85 6.59 -0.68
N LEU A 110 6.50 5.98 0.46
CA LEU A 110 5.14 5.77 0.94
C LEU A 110 4.89 6.70 2.14
N ASP A 111 3.67 7.23 2.28
CA ASP A 111 3.32 8.09 3.42
C ASP A 111 3.02 7.26 4.67
N LEU A 112 2.60 6.01 4.48
CA LEU A 112 2.36 5.04 5.53
C LEU A 112 2.65 3.61 5.04
N TYR A 113 3.44 2.88 5.81
CA TYR A 113 3.70 1.46 5.57
C TYR A 113 3.33 0.65 6.82
N LEU A 114 2.51 -0.39 6.63
CA LEU A 114 1.92 -1.16 7.73
C LEU A 114 2.27 -2.64 7.64
N ILE A 115 2.31 -3.32 8.77
CA ILE A 115 2.19 -4.79 8.79
C ILE A 115 0.75 -5.13 8.40
N HIS A 116 0.55 -5.90 7.32
CA HIS A 116 -0.80 -6.15 6.81
C HIS A 116 -1.62 -6.97 7.82
N TRP A 117 -1.13 -8.16 8.20
CA TRP A 117 -1.69 -8.98 9.26
C TRP A 117 -0.58 -9.41 10.22
N PRO A 118 -0.87 -9.57 11.52
CA PRO A 118 0.11 -10.05 12.51
C PRO A 118 0.27 -11.58 12.45
N VAL A 119 0.47 -12.12 11.24
CA VAL A 119 0.44 -13.57 10.94
C VAL A 119 1.63 -13.90 10.03
N PRO A 120 2.82 -14.20 10.56
CA PRO A 120 3.97 -14.56 9.74
C PRO A 120 3.70 -15.85 8.97
N LEU A 121 3.81 -15.79 7.64
CA LEU A 121 3.67 -16.94 6.75
C LEU A 121 5.02 -17.30 6.16
N ARG A 122 5.20 -18.59 5.84
CA ARG A 122 6.43 -19.09 5.23
C ARG A 122 6.77 -18.30 3.96
N PRO A 123 7.97 -17.72 3.82
CA PRO A 123 8.35 -17.04 2.59
C PRO A 123 8.34 -17.99 1.38
N GLY A 124 7.98 -17.47 0.22
CA GLY A 124 7.93 -18.21 -1.05
C GLY A 124 7.18 -17.43 -2.13
N ASP A 125 6.96 -18.07 -3.28
CA ASP A 125 6.35 -17.45 -4.46
C ASP A 125 4.82 -17.35 -4.40
N VAL A 126 4.20 -17.96 -3.38
CA VAL A 126 2.76 -17.95 -3.18
C VAL A 126 2.39 -17.05 -2.01
N ASN A 127 1.41 -16.16 -2.21
CA ASN A 127 0.96 -15.23 -1.16
C ASN A 127 0.27 -15.95 0.01
N PHE A 128 -0.34 -17.10 -0.25
CA PHE A 128 -1.11 -17.87 0.74
C PHE A 128 -0.55 -19.31 0.83
N PRO A 129 0.67 -19.49 1.35
CA PRO A 129 1.27 -20.81 1.49
C PRO A 129 0.43 -21.67 2.44
N LYS A 130 0.23 -22.93 2.07
CA LYS A 130 -0.53 -23.90 2.85
C LYS A 130 0.26 -25.17 3.04
N LEU A 131 -0.01 -25.88 4.12
CA LEU A 131 0.49 -27.23 4.36
C LEU A 131 -0.09 -28.23 3.34
N ALA A 132 0.41 -29.47 3.38
CA ALA A 132 -0.02 -30.54 2.48
C ALA A 132 -1.52 -30.85 2.55
N ASP A 133 -2.20 -30.46 3.63
CA ASP A 133 -3.65 -30.60 3.79
C ASP A 133 -4.48 -29.63 2.92
N GLY A 134 -3.83 -28.65 2.27
CA GLY A 134 -4.46 -27.67 1.39
C GLY A 134 -5.38 -26.65 2.09
N THR A 135 -5.46 -26.67 3.41
CA THR A 135 -6.38 -25.83 4.20
C THR A 135 -5.68 -24.99 5.26
N THR A 136 -4.65 -25.54 5.92
CA THR A 136 -3.90 -24.87 6.97
C THR A 136 -2.81 -23.98 6.37
N PHE A 137 -2.72 -22.72 6.82
CA PHE A 137 -1.61 -21.84 6.42
C PHE A 137 -0.26 -22.38 6.93
N ASP A 138 0.76 -22.35 6.07
CA ASP A 138 2.13 -22.67 6.49
C ASP A 138 2.72 -21.44 7.20
N MET A 139 2.67 -21.48 8.53
CA MET A 139 3.13 -20.42 9.40
C MET A 139 4.66 -20.36 9.48
N ASP A 140 5.19 -19.16 9.64
CA ASP A 140 6.58 -18.92 10.05
C ASP A 140 6.66 -18.58 11.54
N LYS A 141 7.86 -18.70 12.13
CA LYS A 141 8.11 -18.46 13.55
C LYS A 141 8.88 -17.15 13.78
N VAL A 142 8.42 -16.07 13.16
CA VAL A 142 9.02 -14.74 13.31
C VAL A 142 8.29 -13.97 14.40
N PRO A 143 8.96 -13.51 15.47
CA PRO A 143 8.38 -12.57 16.40
C PRO A 143 7.97 -11.27 15.70
N LEU A 144 6.76 -10.77 15.98
CA LEU A 144 6.27 -9.53 15.37
C LEU A 144 7.17 -8.32 15.64
N LEU A 145 7.83 -8.30 16.80
CA LEU A 145 8.77 -7.24 17.18
C LEU A 145 9.96 -7.16 16.22
N ASP A 146 10.51 -8.29 15.81
CA ASP A 146 11.64 -8.35 14.87
C ASP A 146 11.25 -7.72 13.52
N THR A 147 10.02 -7.94 13.04
CA THR A 147 9.48 -7.28 11.84
C THR A 147 9.33 -5.76 12.05
N TRP A 148 8.85 -5.36 13.23
CA TRP A 148 8.58 -3.97 13.57
C TRP A 148 9.86 -3.12 13.69
N GLU A 149 10.92 -3.66 14.28
CA GLU A 149 12.20 -2.95 14.47
C GLU A 149 12.85 -2.53 13.14
N VAL A 150 12.71 -3.35 12.09
CA VAL A 150 13.16 -2.99 10.73
C VAL A 150 12.35 -1.81 10.17
N SER A 151 11.07 -1.70 10.52
CA SER A 151 10.18 -0.66 10.00
C SER A 151 10.45 0.73 10.59
N ILE A 152 11.26 0.82 11.65
CA ILE A 152 11.68 2.07 12.31
C ILE A 152 13.07 2.53 11.82
N SER A 153 13.79 1.67 11.11
CA SER A 153 15.19 1.86 10.76
C SER A 153 15.34 2.35 9.31
N ASP A 154 15.81 3.60 9.19
CA ASP A 154 16.11 4.44 8.01
C ASP A 154 14.99 5.40 7.54
#